data_AF-A0A3S9PBH7-F1
#
_entry.id   AF-A0A3S9PBH7-F1
#
_cell.length_a   1.000
_cell.length_b   1.000
_cell.length_c   1.000
_cell.angle_alpha   90.00
_cell.angle_beta   90.00
_cell.angle_gamma   90.00
#
_symmetry.space_group_name_H-M   'P 1'
#
loop_
_entity.id
_entity.type
_entity.pdbx_description
1 polymer ?
#
loop_
_entity_poly.entity_id
_entity_poly.type
_entity_poly.pdbx_seq_one_letter_code
_entity_poly.pdbx_strand_id
1 'polypeptide(L)'
;MTYPNPVSETLILEKDQYYLNNILSSEKILLESIYKYQLFDFEGNLILSNNFYGKVTINTSKLKKGKYILRITQNEDKVDVHSIIIK
;
A
#
# COMPACT_ATOMS: atom_id res chain seq x y z
N MET A 1 -28.81 -7.32 -16.30
CA MET A 1 -27.37 -7.48 -16.05
C MET A 1 -26.94 -6.37 -15.12
N THR A 2 -26.51 -6.70 -13.90
CA THR A 2 -26.12 -5.72 -12.89
C THR A 2 -24.72 -6.11 -12.42
N TYR A 3 -23.71 -5.35 -12.83
CA TYR A 3 -22.41 -5.38 -12.18
C TYR A 3 -22.51 -4.47 -10.96
N PRO A 4 -22.40 -4.97 -9.72
CA PRO A 4 -22.33 -4.09 -8.58
C PRO A 4 -20.99 -3.38 -8.64
N ASN A 5 -21.09 -2.06 -8.56
CA ASN A 5 -19.99 -1.15 -8.32
C ASN A 5 -19.06 -1.69 -7.20
N PRO A 6 -17.75 -1.44 -7.31
CA PRO A 6 -17.24 -0.49 -6.33
C PRO A 6 -16.33 0.54 -7.00
N VAL A 7 -16.81 1.79 -7.04
CA VAL A 7 -15.98 2.99 -6.97
C VAL A 7 -15.36 2.91 -5.58
N SER A 8 -14.34 2.06 -5.40
CA SER A 8 -13.64 2.05 -4.13
C SER A 8 -12.81 3.32 -4.10
N GLU A 9 -13.37 4.35 -3.49
CA GLU A 9 -12.71 5.60 -3.10
C GLU A 9 -11.61 5.37 -2.05
N THR A 10 -11.28 4.11 -1.79
CA THR A 10 -10.26 3.70 -0.84
C THR A 10 -9.41 2.57 -1.42
N LEU A 11 -8.11 2.65 -1.18
CA LEU A 11 -7.12 1.60 -1.41
C LEU A 11 -6.66 1.09 -0.06
N ILE A 12 -6.79 -0.22 0.17
CA ILE A 12 -6.36 -0.86 1.41
C ILE A 12 -5.04 -1.57 1.14
N LEU A 13 -4.02 -1.24 1.91
CA LEU A 13 -2.77 -2.00 1.96
C LEU A 13 -2.78 -2.83 3.23
N GLU A 14 -2.63 -4.14 3.09
CA GLU A 14 -2.63 -5.09 4.20
C GLU A 14 -1.53 -6.11 3.98
N LYS A 15 -0.77 -6.40 5.05
CA LYS A 15 0.24 -7.46 5.04
C LYS A 15 -0.43 -8.79 5.34
N ASP A 16 -0.19 -9.79 4.48
CA ASP A 16 -0.52 -11.18 4.78
C ASP A 16 0.29 -11.66 5.99
N GLN A 17 -0.40 -11.97 7.10
CA GLN A 17 0.21 -12.40 8.36
C GLN A 17 0.68 -13.87 8.36
N TYR A 18 0.70 -14.55 7.21
CA TYR A 18 0.94 -16.00 7.11
C TYR A 18 2.34 -16.50 7.56
N TYR A 19 3.26 -15.62 7.97
CA TYR A 19 4.64 -16.00 8.32
C TYR A 19 5.08 -15.70 9.76
N LEU A 20 4.20 -15.20 10.64
CA LEU A 20 4.60 -14.78 12.00
C LEU A 20 4.21 -15.74 13.14
N ASN A 21 3.88 -16.99 12.85
CA ASN A 21 3.50 -17.95 13.89
C ASN A 21 4.66 -18.73 14.51
N ASN A 22 5.91 -18.48 14.15
CA ASN A 22 7.04 -19.04 14.88
C ASN A 22 8.25 -18.11 14.74
N ILE A 23 8.83 -17.73 15.89
CA ILE A 23 10.19 -17.19 16.10
C ILE A 23 10.26 -15.69 16.51
N LEU A 24 10.44 -15.52 17.83
CA LEU A 24 11.30 -14.55 18.55
C LEU A 24 10.85 -13.07 18.79
N SER A 25 10.73 -12.78 20.10
CA SER A 25 11.09 -11.54 20.82
C SER A 25 10.49 -10.21 20.35
N SER A 26 9.52 -9.74 21.11
CA SER A 26 8.66 -8.55 20.95
C SER A 26 9.35 -7.20 20.69
N GLU A 27 10.64 -7.04 20.97
CA GLU A 27 11.33 -5.76 20.79
C GLU A 27 11.99 -5.58 19.42
N LYS A 28 12.30 -6.67 18.70
CA LYS A 28 12.89 -6.59 17.35
C LYS A 28 11.84 -6.42 16.24
N ILE A 29 10.60 -6.82 16.53
CA ILE A 29 9.46 -6.84 15.61
C ILE A 29 8.99 -5.42 15.23
N LEU A 30 9.17 -4.43 16.11
CA LEU A 30 8.70 -3.07 15.89
C LEU A 30 9.50 -2.29 14.84
N LEU A 31 10.83 -2.48 14.78
CA LEU A 31 11.68 -1.82 13.79
C LEU A 31 11.63 -2.50 12.42
N GLU A 32 11.47 -3.83 12.37
CA GLU A 32 11.45 -4.57 11.09
C GLU A 32 10.10 -4.47 10.33
N SER A 33 9.11 -3.78 10.89
CA SER A 33 7.73 -3.75 10.41
C SER A 33 7.25 -2.39 9.89
N ILE A 34 8.15 -1.41 9.74
CA ILE A 34 7.80 -0.12 9.12
C ILE A 34 7.85 -0.28 7.61
N TYR A 35 6.68 -0.16 6.98
CA TYR A 35 6.57 -0.07 5.53
C TYR A 35 6.39 1.37 5.13
N LYS A 36 6.99 1.77 4.02
CA LYS A 36 6.71 3.03 3.35
C LYS A 36 5.95 2.74 2.07
N TYR A 37 4.81 3.37 1.86
CA TYR A 37 4.17 3.38 0.55
C TYR A 37 4.39 4.72 -0.14
N GLN A 38 4.53 4.66 -1.46
CA GLN A 38 4.61 5.81 -2.34
C GLN A 38 3.71 5.58 -3.55
N LEU A 39 2.82 6.53 -3.82
CA LEU A 39 1.91 6.48 -4.96
C LEU A 39 2.33 7.52 -5.99
N PHE A 40 2.55 7.07 -7.22
CA PHE A 40 2.94 7.91 -8.34
C PHE A 40 1.86 7.92 -9.41
N ASP A 41 1.67 9.04 -10.09
CA ASP A 41 0.90 9.04 -11.34
C ASP A 41 1.70 8.45 -12.50
N PHE A 42 1.08 8.35 -13.68
CA PHE A 42 1.73 7.77 -14.86
C PHE A 42 2.79 8.67 -15.50
N GLU A 43 2.84 9.94 -15.11
CA GLU A 43 3.89 10.88 -15.50
C GLU A 43 5.12 10.77 -14.58
N GLY A 44 5.01 9.99 -13.50
CA GLY A 44 6.08 9.77 -12.53
C GLY A 44 6.06 10.75 -11.36
N ASN A 45 5.03 11.60 -11.24
CA ASN A 45 4.91 12.53 -10.12
C ASN A 45 4.48 11.79 -8.85
N LEU A 46 5.13 12.09 -7.73
CA LEU A 46 4.74 11.55 -6.43
C LEU A 46 3.46 12.24 -5.94
N ILE A 47 2.40 11.46 -5.72
CA ILE A 47 1.09 11.93 -5.31
C ILE A 47 0.89 11.79 -3.80
N LEU A 48 1.28 10.64 -3.25
CA LEU A 48 1.16 10.35 -1.82
C LEU A 48 2.37 9.55 -1.34
N SER A 49 2.81 9.80 -0.11
CA SER A 49 3.84 8.99 0.56
C SER A 49 3.56 8.96 2.05
N ASN A 50 3.55 7.78 2.65
CA ASN A 50 3.45 7.65 4.10
C ASN A 50 4.02 6.32 4.58
N ASN A 51 4.28 6.23 5.88
CA ASN A 51 4.64 5.00 6.54
C ASN A 51 3.40 4.32 7.13
N PHE A 52 3.41 2.99 7.20
CA PHE A 52 2.36 2.22 7.82
C PHE A 52 2.89 0.96 8.51
N TYR A 53 2.12 0.49 9.49
CA TYR A 53 2.39 -0.72 10.26
C TYR A 53 1.23 -1.69 10.06
N GLY A 54 1.47 -2.81 9.36
CA GLY A 54 0.48 -3.86 9.15
C GLY A 54 -0.62 -3.52 8.13
N LYS A 55 -1.45 -2.50 8.39
CA LYS A 55 -2.58 -2.11 7.52
C LYS A 55 -2.74 -0.59 7.44
N VAL A 56 -3.05 -0.09 6.24
CA VAL A 56 -3.45 1.31 6.03
C VAL A 56 -4.56 1.40 5.00
N THR A 57 -5.48 2.34 5.22
CA THR A 57 -6.52 2.72 4.25
C THR A 57 -6.18 4.07 3.67
N ILE A 58 -6.00 4.14 2.36
CA ILE A 58 -5.66 5.34 1.63
C ILE A 58 -6.94 5.83 0.95
N ASN A 59 -7.34 7.08 1.22
CA ASN A 59 -8.47 7.69 0.55
C ASN A 59 -8.05 8.13 -0.88
N THR A 60 -8.66 7.53 -1.88
CA THR A 60 -8.44 7.78 -3.31
C THR A 60 -9.54 8.62 -3.97
N SER A 61 -10.60 9.03 -3.24
CA SER A 61 -11.73 9.83 -3.77
C SER A 61 -11.30 11.12 -4.47
N LYS A 62 -10.21 11.75 -3.99
CA LYS A 62 -9.69 13.02 -4.51
C LYS A 62 -8.69 12.86 -5.64
N LEU A 63 -8.30 11.61 -5.95
CA LEU A 63 -7.37 11.34 -7.03
C LEU A 63 -8.11 11.35 -8.36
N LYS A 64 -7.44 11.81 -9.42
CA LYS A 64 -7.99 11.74 -10.77
C LYS A 64 -8.17 10.27 -11.15
N LYS A 65 -9.17 9.99 -11.97
CA LYS A 65 -9.34 8.66 -12.56
C LYS A 65 -8.17 8.38 -13.48
N GLY A 66 -7.58 7.19 -13.39
CA GLY A 66 -6.38 6.86 -14.15
C GLY A 66 -5.56 5.72 -13.58
N LYS A 67 -4.41 5.48 -14.22
CA LYS A 67 -3.42 4.50 -13.79
C LYS A 67 -2.40 5.17 -12.86
N TYR A 68 -2.06 4.47 -11.80
CA TYR A 68 -1.06 4.89 -10.82
C TYR A 68 -0.11 3.75 -10.52
N ILE A 69 1.09 4.10 -10.08
CA ILE A 69 2.11 3.14 -9.64
C ILE A 69 2.24 3.25 -8.12
N LEU A 70 1.97 2.16 -7.42
CA LEU A 70 2.20 2.03 -5.99
C LEU A 70 3.55 1.33 -5.77
N ARG A 71 4.42 1.96 -5.00
CA ARG A 71 5.65 1.33 -4.48
C ARG A 71 5.50 1.13 -2.98
N ILE A 72 5.84 -0.06 -2.50
CA ILE A 72 5.88 -0.38 -1.07
C ILE A 72 7.31 -0.79 -0.76
N THR A 73 7.93 -0.13 0.21
CA THR A 73 9.30 -0.38 0.63
C THR A 73 9.33 -0.86 2.08
N GLN A 74 10.03 -1.95 2.34
CA GLN A 74 10.28 -2.45 3.70
C GLN A 74 11.78 -2.32 4.02
N ASN A 75 12.10 -1.60 5.10
CA ASN A 75 13.47 -1.45 5.62
C ASN A 75 14.51 -1.12 4.54
N GLU A 76 14.13 -0.31 3.55
CA GLU A 76 14.99 0.16 2.43
C GLU A 76 15.53 -0.92 1.46
N ASP A 77 15.40 -2.21 1.79
CA ASP A 77 15.98 -3.31 0.99
C ASP A 77 15.01 -3.97 0.00
N LYS A 78 13.71 -4.01 0.34
CA LYS A 78 12.69 -4.67 -0.49
C LYS A 78 11.71 -3.64 -1.03
N VAL A 79 11.55 -3.62 -2.36
CA VAL A 79 10.61 -2.74 -3.06
C VAL A 79 9.63 -3.57 -3.87
N ASP A 80 8.37 -3.56 -3.45
CA ASP A 80 7.26 -4.13 -4.21
C ASP A 80 6.59 -3.03 -5.04
N VAL A 81 6.30 -3.32 -6.32
CA VAL A 81 5.71 -2.36 -7.25
C VAL A 81 4.44 -2.92 -7.85
N HIS A 82 3.35 -2.16 -7.71
CA HIS A 82 2.03 -2.52 -8.21
C HIS A 82 1.47 -1.44 -9.13
N SER A 83 0.77 -1.85 -10.18
CA SER A 83 -0.05 -0.97 -11.00
C SER A 83 -1.48 -0.97 -10.47
N ILE A 84 -2.02 0.20 -10.18
CA ILE A 84 -3.40 0.36 -9.71
C ILE A 84 -4.20 1.23 -10.68
N ILE A 85 -5.50 0.98 -10.75
CA ILE A 85 -6.43 1.74 -11.61
C ILE A 85 -7.51 2.35 -10.71
N ILE A 86 -7.59 3.67 -10.70
CA ILE A 86 -8.66 4.43 -10.03
C ILE A 86 -9.72 4.75 -11.09
N LYS A 87 -10.98 4.35 -10.83
CA LYS A 87 -12.10 4.43 -11.79
C LYS A 87 -13.13 5.47 -11.45
#